data_AF-A0A8T4ZKJ4-F1
#
_entry.id   AF-A0A8T4ZKJ4-F1
#
_cell.length_a   1.000
_cell.length_b   1.000
_cell.length_c   1.000
_cell.angle_alpha   90.00
_cell.angle_beta   90.00
_cell.angle_gamma   90.00
#
_symmetry.space_group_name_H-M   'P 1'
#
loop_
_entity.id
_entity.type
_entity.pdbx_description
1 polymer ?
#
loop_
_entity_poly.entity_id
_entity_poly.type
_entity_poly.pdbx_seq_one_letter_code
_entity_poly.pdbx_strand_id
1 'polypeptide(L)' 'MKNSNNISTETAQQIAVEYVKKRKNIERIDISSVEQKDGAWIIKGTCPIDLEGHPWAEKFEVIIDTKGKVKSTDFSLL' A
#
# COMPACT_ATOMS: atom_id res chain seq x y z
N MET A 1 20.53 24.28 2.91
CA MET A 1 19.78 23.25 3.67
C MET A 1 18.49 22.97 2.92
N LYS A 2 18.37 21.82 2.23
CA LYS A 2 17.10 21.45 1.58
C LYS A 2 16.29 20.66 2.60
N ASN A 3 15.29 21.28 3.21
CA ASN A 3 14.26 20.57 3.96
C ASN A 3 13.41 19.77 2.96
N SER A 4 13.92 18.61 2.58
CA SER A 4 13.15 17.62 1.84
C SER A 4 12.32 16.85 2.87
N ASN A 5 11.12 17.35 3.21
CA ASN A 5 10.14 16.61 4.03
C ASN A 5 9.60 15.40 3.23
N ASN A 6 10.47 14.45 2.92
CA ASN A 6 10.11 13.17 2.35
C ASN A 6 9.87 12.20 3.50
N ILE A 7 8.72 11.55 3.50
CA ILE A 7 8.43 10.50 4.47
C ILE A 7 9.38 9.30 4.28
N SER A 8 9.74 8.64 5.38
CA SER A 8 10.57 7.44 5.34
C SER A 8 9.83 6.26 4.68
N THR A 9 10.58 5.28 4.18
CA THR A 9 10.03 4.01 3.66
C THR A 9 9.07 3.35 4.65
N GLU A 10 9.43 3.31 5.93
CA GLU A 10 8.62 2.75 7.01
C GLU A 10 7.28 3.49 7.16
N THR A 11 7.30 4.82 7.09
CA THR A 11 6.09 5.65 7.13
C THR A 11 5.22 5.41 5.90
N ALA A 12 5.81 5.34 4.71
CA ALA A 12 5.07 5.05 3.47
C ALA A 12 4.41 3.67 3.53
N GLN A 13 5.14 2.66 4.00
CA GLN A 13 4.61 1.31 4.20
C GLN A 13 3.46 1.30 5.21
N GLN A 14 3.61 1.97 6.35
CA GLN A 14 2.55 2.06 7.36
C GLN A 14 1.29 2.74 6.81
N ILE A 15 1.43 3.84 6.07
CA ILE A 15 0.30 4.51 5.43
C ILE A 15 -0.42 3.57 4.45
N ALA A 16 0.32 2.86 3.61
CA ALA A 16 -0.26 1.91 2.66
C ALA A 16 -1.03 0.79 3.38
N VAL A 17 -0.41 0.18 4.40
CA VAL A 17 -1.01 -0.90 5.19
C VAL A 17 -2.31 -0.43 5.85
N GLU A 18 -2.28 0.67 6.58
CA GLU A 18 -3.46 1.20 7.27
C GLU A 18 -4.57 1.58 6.28
N TYR A 19 -4.21 2.16 5.13
CA TYR A 19 -5.16 2.49 4.08
C TYR A 19 -5.88 1.24 3.54
N VAL A 20 -5.13 0.19 3.21
CA VAL A 20 -5.69 -1.05 2.66
C VAL A 20 -6.52 -1.79 3.72
N LYS A 21 -6.03 -1.90 4.95
CA LYS A 21 -6.76 -2.52 6.08
C LYS A 21 -8.12 -1.86 6.27
N LYS A 22 -8.15 -0.52 6.32
CA LYS A 22 -9.39 0.25 6.47
C LYS A 22 -10.32 0.11 5.27
N ARG A 23 -9.77 0.07 4.05
CA ARG A 23 -10.57 -0.01 2.82
C ARG A 23 -11.18 -1.40 2.58
N LYS A 24 -10.46 -2.47 2.94
CA LYS A 24 -10.88 -3.86 2.73
C LYS A 24 -11.46 -4.51 4.00
N ASN A 25 -11.40 -3.83 5.14
CA ASN A 25 -11.80 -4.35 6.45
C ASN A 25 -11.08 -5.66 6.80
N ILE A 26 -9.76 -5.63 6.71
CA ILE A 26 -8.88 -6.79 6.95
C ILE A 26 -7.79 -6.41 7.96
N GLU A 27 -7.29 -7.40 8.69
CA GLU A 27 -6.24 -7.17 9.70
C GLU A 27 -4.83 -7.52 9.20
N ARG A 28 -4.73 -8.39 8.19
CA ARG A 28 -3.46 -8.94 7.71
C ARG A 28 -3.20 -8.49 6.28
N ILE A 29 -1.98 -8.06 6.03
CA ILE A 29 -1.47 -7.62 4.74
C ILE A 29 -0.04 -8.14 4.64
N ASP A 30 0.32 -8.68 3.48
CA ASP A 30 1.69 -9.06 3.15
C ASP A 30 2.25 -8.03 2.16
N ILE A 31 3.40 -7.43 2.49
CA ILE A 31 4.06 -6.44 1.62
C ILE A 31 5.11 -7.16 0.80
N SER A 32 4.97 -7.12 -0.52
CA SER A 32 5.88 -7.81 -1.44
C SER A 32 6.99 -6.89 -1.95
N SER A 33 6.74 -5.58 -2.10
CA SER A 33 7.75 -4.61 -2.55
C SER A 33 7.42 -3.18 -2.13
N VAL A 34 8.47 -2.40 -1.87
CA VAL A 34 8.39 -0.97 -1.61
C VAL A 34 9.45 -0.27 -2.46
N GLU A 35 9.01 0.58 -3.38
CA GLU A 35 9.87 1.26 -4.35
C GLU A 35 9.63 2.78 -4.29
N GLN A 36 10.67 3.60 -4.46
CA GLN A 36 10.52 5.04 -4.66
C GLN A 36 10.84 5.39 -6.11
N LYS A 37 9.86 5.93 -6.85
CA LYS A 37 9.99 6.25 -8.26
C LYS A 37 9.30 7.59 -8.56
N ASP A 38 9.96 8.46 -9.33
CA ASP A 38 9.40 9.75 -9.77
C ASP A 38 8.87 10.65 -8.63
N GLY A 39 9.48 10.58 -7.44
CA GLY A 39 9.03 11.33 -6.27
C GLY A 39 7.73 10.79 -5.65
N ALA A 40 7.39 9.53 -5.90
CA ALA A 40 6.32 8.81 -5.22
C ALA A 40 6.85 7.47 -4.68
N TRP A 41 6.21 6.99 -3.63
CA TRP A 41 6.37 5.66 -3.10
C TRP A 41 5.33 4.74 -3.74
N ILE A 42 5.77 3.60 -4.23
CA ILE A 42 4.94 2.55 -4.82
C ILE A 42 5.06 1.34 -3.89
N ILE A 43 3.96 1.00 -3.22
CA ILE A 43 3.89 -0.11 -2.26
C ILE A 43 3.01 -1.19 -2.88
N LYS A 44 3.56 -2.39 -3.03
CA LYS A 44 2.86 -3.55 -3.58
C LYS A 44 2.79 -4.65 -2.54
N GLY A 45 1.70 -5.40 -2.56
CA GLY A 45 1.53 -6.52 -1.66
C GLY A 45 0.33 -7.36 -2.02
N THR A 46 0.00 -8.27 -1.10
CA THR A 46 -1.22 -9.07 -1.17
C THR A 46 -2.01 -8.94 0.12
N CYS A 47 -3.33 -9.00 -0.02
CA CYS A 47 -4.26 -9.08 1.09
C CYS A 47 -5.19 -10.28 0.94
N PRO A 48 -5.54 -10.96 2.04
CA PRO A 48 -6.57 -11.98 2.01
C PRO A 48 -7.93 -11.34 1.74
N ILE A 49 -8.72 -11.99 0.89
CA ILE A 49 -10.13 -11.69 0.70
C ILE A 49 -10.94 -12.97 0.82
N ASP A 50 -12.21 -12.83 1.18
CA ASP A 50 -13.18 -13.92 1.10
C ASP A 50 -14.00 -13.72 -0.18
N LEU A 51 -13.95 -14.71 -1.07
CA LEU A 51 -14.84 -14.79 -2.23
C LEU A 51 -15.65 -16.06 -2.09
N GLU A 52 -16.97 -15.90 -1.92
CA GLU A 52 -17.93 -17.01 -1.84
C GLU A 52 -17.61 -18.01 -0.71
N GLY A 53 -17.04 -17.55 0.41
CA GLY A 53 -16.64 -18.40 1.53
C GLY A 53 -15.29 -19.10 1.34
N HIS A 54 -14.53 -18.73 0.31
CA HIS A 54 -13.18 -19.23 0.07
C HIS A 54 -12.12 -18.14 0.28
N PRO A 55 -11.01 -18.44 0.98
CA PRO A 55 -9.90 -17.50 1.14
C PRO A 55 -9.09 -17.39 -0.16
N TRP A 56 -9.03 -16.18 -0.71
CA TRP A 56 -8.19 -15.83 -1.86
C TRP A 56 -7.18 -14.74 -1.48
N ALA A 57 -6.15 -14.60 -2.31
CA ALA A 57 -5.21 -13.49 -2.23
C ALA A 57 -5.52 -12.48 -3.34
N GLU A 58 -5.67 -11.22 -2.98
CA GLU A 58 -5.80 -10.10 -3.91
C GLU A 58 -4.50 -9.30 -3.88
N LYS A 59 -3.95 -8.96 -5.05
CA LYS A 59 -2.82 -8.04 -5.13
C LYS A 59 -3.31 -6.61 -4.99
N PHE A 60 -2.48 -5.79 -4.36
CA PHE A 60 -2.71 -4.36 -4.32
C PHE A 60 -1.44 -3.58 -4.69
N GLU A 61 -1.66 -2.38 -5.21
CA GLU A 61 -0.65 -1.35 -5.40
C GLU A 61 -1.16 -0.04 -4.80
N VAL A 62 -0.35 0.62 -3.97
CA VAL A 62 -0.64 1.93 -3.39
C VAL A 62 0.47 2.89 -3.77
N ILE A 63 0.09 4.02 -4.39
CA ILE A 63 1.00 5.10 -4.75
C ILE A 63 0.83 6.23 -3.74
N ILE A 64 1.92 6.64 -3.09
CA ILE A 64 1.95 7.66 -2.03
C ILE A 64 2.94 8.76 -2.40
N ASP A 65 2.56 10.02 -2.27
CA ASP A 65 3.50 11.12 -2.53
C ASP A 65 4.52 11.30 -1.38
N THR A 66 5.58 12.08 -1.61
CA THR A 66 6.61 12.36 -0.59
C THR A 66 6.07 12.96 0.72
N LYS A 67 4.89 13.56 0.72
CA LYS A 67 4.21 14.10 1.90
C LYS A 67 3.30 13.10 2.62
N GLY A 68 3.19 11.87 2.13
CA GLY A 68 2.36 10.82 2.73
C GLY A 68 0.89 10.81 2.30
N LYS A 69 0.52 11.53 1.24
CA LYS A 69 -0.83 11.43 0.69
C LYS A 69 -0.92 10.28 -0.31
N VAL A 70 -1.88 9.37 -0.09
CA VAL A 70 -2.25 8.34 -1.08
C VAL A 70 -2.79 9.05 -2.33
N LYS A 71 -2.15 8.79 -3.47
CA LYS A 71 -2.48 9.36 -4.78
C LYS A 71 -3.39 8.44 -5.58
N SER A 72 -3.05 7.16 -5.61
CA SER A 72 -3.76 6.14 -6.37
C SER A 72 -3.66 4.80 -5.66
N THR A 73 -4.63 3.93 -5.93
CA THR A 73 -4.64 2.55 -5.49
C THR A 73 -5.22 1.66 -6.56
N ASP A 74 -4.59 0.52 -6.79
CA ASP A 74 -5.12 -0.55 -7.64
C ASP A 74 -5.27 -1.83 -6.82
N PHE A 75 -6.32 -2.59 -7.13
CA PHE A 75 -6.54 -3.92 -6.57
C PHE A 75 -6.90 -4.86 -7.71
N SER A 76 -6.20 -5.99 -7.76
CA SER A 76 -6.36 -6.96 -8.84
C SER A 76 -6.34 -8.37 -8.27
N LEU A 77 -7.33 -9.18 -8.66
CA LEU A 77 -7.38 -10.60 -8.32
C LEU A 77 -6.21 -11.34 -8.96
N LEU A 78 -5.69 -12.32 -8.24
CA LEU A 78 -4.64 -13.22 -8.70
C LEU A 78 -5.21 -14.37 -9.53
#